data_AF-A0A960PWR9-F1
#
_entry.id   AF-A0A960PWR9-F1
#
_cell.length_a   1.000
_cell.length_b   1.000
_cell.length_c   1.000
_cell.angle_alpha   90.00
_cell.angle_beta   90.00
_cell.angle_gamma   90.00
#
_symmetry.space_group_name_H-M   'P 1'
#
loop_
_entity.id
_entity.type
_entity.pdbx_description
1 polymer ?
#
loop_
_entity_poly.entity_id
_entity_poly.type
_entity_poly.pdbx_seq_one_letter_code
_entity_poly.pdbx_strand_id
1 'polypeptide(L)'
;RLGDVNQGWTVALTTLMNERASIGGGGGGGGLGLASATRLIEMLRHFDLADDPVLRDELARLYTNFQVAKFTNLRAAAKLKAGGLPGPELSIGKLALTNNLTATAEFVAHVLGPRLAADTGEWGTFAWSTFVCGTPGMRIAGGSDETLRNIVGERVLGLPKEPGIDSKSPFKDLLKG
;
A
#
# COMPACT_ATOMS: atom_id res chain seq x y z
N ARG A 1 -7.91 -14.25 -28.11
CA ARG A 1 -7.71 -15.08 -26.89
C ARG A 1 -6.37 -14.66 -26.30
N LEU A 2 -6.27 -14.54 -24.97
CA LEU A 2 -5.00 -14.29 -24.29
C LEU A 2 -4.46 -15.63 -23.79
N GLY A 3 -3.34 -16.08 -24.36
CA GLY A 3 -2.74 -17.39 -24.07
C GLY A 3 -3.50 -18.59 -24.64
N ASP A 4 -2.99 -19.78 -24.34
CA ASP A 4 -3.55 -21.08 -24.75
C ASP A 4 -4.73 -21.50 -23.86
N VAL A 5 -5.48 -22.52 -24.31
CA VAL A 5 -6.54 -23.15 -23.50
C VAL A 5 -5.91 -23.68 -22.19
N ASN A 6 -6.58 -23.39 -21.07
CA ASN A 6 -6.13 -23.68 -19.70
C ASN A 6 -4.98 -22.80 -19.15
N GLN A 7 -4.52 -21.77 -19.87
CA GLN A 7 -3.49 -20.83 -19.38
C GLN A 7 -4.04 -19.54 -18.75
N GLY A 8 -5.36 -19.44 -18.54
CA GLY A 8 -6.02 -18.24 -18.04
C GLY A 8 -5.53 -17.78 -16.65
N TRP A 9 -5.14 -18.72 -15.79
CA TRP A 9 -4.58 -18.41 -14.46
C TRP A 9 -3.22 -17.71 -14.55
N THR A 10 -2.33 -18.19 -15.42
CA THR A 10 -1.03 -17.58 -15.68
C THR A 10 -1.19 -16.15 -16.21
N VAL A 11 -2.14 -15.94 -17.13
CA VAL A 11 -2.48 -14.61 -17.66
C VAL A 11 -3.00 -13.70 -16.54
N ALA A 12 -3.93 -14.17 -15.71
CA ALA A 12 -4.48 -13.39 -14.59
C ALA A 12 -3.42 -13.00 -13.56
N LEU A 13 -2.52 -13.93 -13.21
CA LEU A 13 -1.40 -13.65 -12.31
C LEU A 13 -0.45 -12.59 -12.88
N THR A 14 -0.14 -12.68 -14.18
CA THR A 14 0.72 -11.71 -14.85
C THR A 14 0.10 -10.31 -14.83
N THR A 15 -1.20 -10.20 -15.10
CA THR A 15 -1.95 -8.93 -15.01
C THR A 15 -1.93 -8.37 -13.59
N LEU A 16 -2.20 -9.20 -12.58
CA LEU A 16 -2.19 -8.78 -11.17
C LEU A 16 -0.79 -8.34 -10.71
N MET A 17 0.28 -8.97 -11.21
CA MET A 17 1.66 -8.54 -10.96
C MET A 17 1.94 -7.15 -11.55
N ASN A 18 1.44 -6.87 -12.76
CA ASN A 18 1.56 -5.54 -13.37
C ASN A 18 0.75 -4.48 -12.62
N GLU A 19 -0.48 -4.80 -12.19
CA GLU A 19 -1.29 -3.92 -11.38
C GLU A 19 -0.60 -3.58 -10.05
N ARG A 20 -0.04 -4.59 -9.37
CA ARG A 20 0.75 -4.41 -8.14
C ARG A 20 1.99 -3.57 -8.36
N ALA A 21 2.65 -3.70 -9.51
CA ALA A 21 3.77 -2.84 -9.86
C ALA A 21 3.34 -1.37 -10.05
N SER A 22 2.19 -1.14 -10.67
CA SER A 22 1.62 0.19 -10.87
C SER A 22 1.24 0.85 -9.54
N ILE A 23 0.55 0.10 -8.66
CA ILE A 23 0.13 0.56 -7.33
C ILE A 23 1.35 0.78 -6.43
N GLY A 24 2.21 -0.24 -6.29
CA GLY A 24 3.40 -0.20 -5.42
C GLY A 24 4.49 0.75 -5.91
N GLY A 25 4.59 0.98 -7.22
CA GLY A 25 5.54 1.90 -7.84
C GLY A 25 5.16 3.39 -7.74
N GLY A 26 4.01 3.71 -7.16
CA GLY A 26 3.57 5.10 -6.97
C GLY A 26 2.91 5.75 -8.20
N GLY A 27 2.58 4.97 -9.23
CA GLY A 27 1.88 5.47 -10.43
C GLY A 27 0.40 5.76 -10.20
N GLY A 28 -0.20 5.16 -9.16
CA GLY A 28 -1.64 5.23 -8.91
C GLY A 28 -2.08 6.30 -7.92
N GLY A 29 -1.51 7.51 -7.89
CA GLY A 29 -2.06 8.70 -7.20
C GLY A 29 -2.39 8.61 -5.70
N GLY A 30 -2.25 7.45 -5.08
CA GLY A 30 -2.83 7.10 -3.78
C GLY A 30 -1.88 7.41 -2.65
N GLY A 31 -1.32 8.62 -2.60
CA GLY A 31 -0.56 9.08 -1.43
C GLY A 31 0.45 10.18 -1.71
N LEU A 32 1.15 10.17 -2.84
CA LEU A 32 2.26 11.11 -3.04
C LEU A 32 1.83 12.59 -3.18
N GLY A 33 0.57 12.86 -3.56
CA GLY A 33 0.03 14.23 -3.61
C GLY A 33 -0.60 14.70 -2.30
N LEU A 34 -1.45 13.87 -1.69
CA LEU A 34 -2.16 14.20 -0.44
C LEU A 34 -1.27 13.98 0.78
N ALA A 35 -0.60 12.82 0.92
CA ALA A 35 0.33 12.50 2.01
C ALA A 35 1.74 13.10 1.82
N SER A 36 1.86 14.16 1.02
CA SER A 36 3.12 14.90 0.88
C SER A 36 3.54 15.46 2.23
N ALA A 37 4.81 15.25 2.62
CA ALA A 37 5.36 15.78 3.86
C ALA A 37 5.18 17.30 3.96
N THR A 38 5.29 18.04 2.85
CA THR A 38 5.01 19.48 2.81
C THR A 38 3.59 19.78 3.27
N ARG A 39 2.60 19.05 2.77
CA ARG A 39 1.19 19.28 3.14
C ARG A 39 0.93 18.98 4.62
N LEU A 40 1.56 17.95 5.16
CA LEU A 40 1.46 17.61 6.58
C LEU A 40 2.17 18.65 7.48
N ILE A 41 3.32 19.18 7.04
CA ILE A 41 4.01 20.28 7.73
C ILE A 41 3.13 21.54 7.75
N GLU A 42 2.53 21.91 6.62
CA GLU A 42 1.65 23.08 6.54
C GLU A 42 0.37 22.88 7.36
N MET A 43 -0.15 21.64 7.45
CA MET A 43 -1.27 21.32 8.34
C MET A 43 -0.89 21.57 9.81
N LEU A 44 0.26 21.08 10.27
CA LEU A 44 0.72 21.35 11.64
C LEU A 44 0.90 22.85 11.90
N ARG A 45 1.47 23.60 10.94
CA ARG A 45 1.62 25.06 11.05
C ARG A 45 0.28 25.77 11.15
N HIS A 46 -0.69 25.38 10.32
CA HIS A 46 -2.01 25.99 10.29
C HIS A 46 -2.75 25.87 11.63
N PHE A 47 -2.62 24.72 12.29
CA PHE A 47 -3.24 24.45 13.59
C PHE A 47 -2.37 24.82 14.79
N ASP A 48 -1.24 25.52 14.58
CA ASP A 48 -0.28 25.91 15.63
C ASP A 48 0.30 24.73 16.43
N LEU A 49 0.49 23.60 15.74
CA LEU A 49 1.00 22.33 16.27
C LEU A 49 2.42 22.02 15.79
N ALA A 50 3.08 22.95 15.10
CA ALA A 50 4.39 22.73 14.50
C ALA A 50 5.52 22.52 15.54
N ASP A 51 5.34 22.98 16.77
CA ASP A 51 6.29 22.85 17.87
C ASP A 51 5.95 21.72 18.85
N ASP A 52 4.85 20.98 18.61
CA ASP A 52 4.51 19.78 19.39
C ASP A 52 5.57 18.68 19.15
N PRO A 53 6.31 18.24 20.18
CA PRO A 53 7.40 17.29 20.00
C PRO A 53 6.91 15.89 19.59
N VAL A 54 5.69 15.50 19.97
CA VAL A 54 5.10 14.20 19.64
C VAL A 54 4.70 14.18 18.17
N LEU A 55 3.96 15.20 17.72
CA LEU A 55 3.53 15.29 16.31
C LEU A 55 4.71 15.45 15.36
N ARG A 56 5.79 16.11 15.79
CA ARG A 56 7.05 16.19 15.02
C ARG A 56 7.73 14.83 14.88
N ASP A 57 7.80 14.03 15.94
CA ASP A 57 8.37 12.68 15.89
C ASP A 57 7.54 11.77 14.98
N GLU A 58 6.21 11.80 15.11
CA GLU A 58 5.28 11.05 14.26
C GLU A 58 5.47 11.42 12.77
N LEU A 59 5.53 12.72 12.46
CA LEU A 59 5.76 13.19 11.10
C LEU A 59 7.14 12.79 10.55
N ALA A 60 8.18 12.85 11.39
CA ALA A 60 9.54 12.44 11.00
C ALA A 60 9.59 10.93 10.68
N ARG A 61 8.93 10.09 11.47
CA ARG A 61 8.78 8.65 11.18
C ARG A 61 8.03 8.41 9.88
N LEU A 62 6.91 9.10 9.68
CA LEU A 62 6.12 8.99 8.46
C LEU A 62 6.94 9.37 7.22
N TYR A 63 7.62 10.52 7.25
CA TYR A 63 8.53 10.94 6.20
C TYR A 63 9.61 9.89 5.91
N THR A 64 10.26 9.38 6.96
CA THR A 64 11.30 8.35 6.85
C THR A 64 10.78 7.10 6.17
N ASN A 65 9.61 6.60 6.58
CA ASN A 65 9.00 5.42 5.98
C ASN A 65 8.65 5.63 4.50
N PHE A 66 8.20 6.83 4.10
CA PHE A 66 8.03 7.17 2.69
C PHE A 66 9.35 7.19 1.91
N GLN A 67 10.44 7.71 2.49
CA GLN A 67 11.76 7.66 1.85
C GLN A 67 12.27 6.23 1.70
N VAL A 68 12.12 5.39 2.72
CA VAL A 68 12.49 3.96 2.67
C VAL A 68 11.72 3.23 1.57
N ALA A 69 10.40 3.47 1.48
CA ALA A 69 9.57 2.91 0.41
C ALA A 69 10.03 3.38 -0.97
N LYS A 70 10.30 4.68 -1.14
CA LYS A 70 10.84 5.27 -2.37
C LYS A 70 12.15 4.61 -2.78
N PHE A 71 13.12 4.49 -1.89
CA PHE A 71 14.41 3.87 -2.20
C PHE A 71 14.28 2.38 -2.50
N THR A 72 13.38 1.68 -1.82
CA THR A 72 13.07 0.27 -2.11
C THR A 72 12.52 0.11 -3.52
N ASN A 73 11.60 0.99 -3.93
CA ASN A 73 11.04 0.99 -5.28
C ASN A 73 12.08 1.36 -6.35
N LEU A 74 12.94 2.34 -6.07
CA LEU A 74 14.05 2.71 -6.98
C LEU A 74 15.01 1.54 -7.19
N ARG A 75 15.34 0.79 -6.12
CA ARG A 75 16.18 -0.41 -6.21
C ARG A 75 15.49 -1.52 -7.03
N ALA A 76 14.20 -1.74 -6.83
CA ALA A 76 13.43 -2.70 -7.62
C ALA A 76 13.39 -2.31 -9.11
N ALA A 77 13.16 -1.03 -9.40
CA ALA A 77 13.18 -0.50 -10.76
C ALA A 77 14.56 -0.61 -11.43
N ALA A 78 15.65 -0.34 -10.69
CA ALA A 78 17.00 -0.50 -11.19
C ALA A 78 17.32 -1.97 -11.55
N LYS A 79 16.91 -2.93 -10.69
CA LYS A 79 17.06 -4.36 -10.97
C LYS A 79 16.32 -4.78 -12.24
N LEU A 80 15.10 -4.31 -12.43
CA LEU A 80 14.33 -4.57 -13.66
C LEU A 80 15.00 -3.97 -14.90
N LYS A 81 15.49 -2.73 -14.81
CA LYS A 81 16.23 -2.08 -15.91
C LYS A 81 17.51 -2.83 -16.29
N ALA A 82 18.15 -3.49 -15.33
CA ALA A 82 19.33 -4.33 -15.56
C ALA A 82 19.01 -5.72 -16.16
N GLY A 83 17.75 -5.98 -16.56
CA GLY A 83 17.33 -7.27 -17.12
C GLY A 83 16.99 -8.34 -16.08
N GLY A 84 16.98 -7.98 -14.79
CA GLY A 84 16.53 -8.88 -13.73
C GLY A 84 15.04 -9.16 -13.83
N LEU A 85 14.61 -10.35 -13.38
CA LEU A 85 13.19 -10.71 -13.34
C LEU A 85 12.48 -10.01 -12.16
N PRO A 86 11.19 -9.65 -12.33
CA PRO A 86 10.36 -9.17 -11.22
C PRO A 86 10.26 -10.24 -10.13
N GLY A 87 10.51 -9.87 -8.88
CA GLY A 87 10.41 -10.75 -7.74
C GLY A 87 9.41 -10.23 -6.69
N PRO A 88 9.53 -10.70 -5.43
CA PRO A 88 8.64 -10.32 -4.34
C PRO A 88 8.78 -8.85 -3.90
N GLU A 89 9.71 -8.09 -4.48
CA GLU A 89 9.92 -6.67 -4.20
C GLU A 89 8.67 -5.83 -4.47
N LEU A 90 7.83 -6.22 -5.44
CA LEU A 90 6.55 -5.55 -5.71
C LEU A 90 5.53 -5.76 -4.60
N SER A 91 5.53 -6.95 -3.97
CA SER A 91 4.69 -7.23 -2.79
C SER A 91 5.15 -6.41 -1.58
N ILE A 92 6.47 -6.29 -1.39
CA ILE A 92 7.06 -5.45 -0.34
C ILE A 92 6.72 -3.98 -0.57
N GLY A 93 6.83 -3.49 -1.81
CA GLY A 93 6.48 -2.11 -2.18
C GLY A 93 5.01 -1.79 -1.91
N LYS A 94 4.08 -2.70 -2.24
CA LYS A 94 2.65 -2.54 -1.94
C LYS A 94 2.39 -2.49 -0.43
N LEU A 95 2.98 -3.41 0.34
CA LEU A 95 2.86 -3.41 1.81
C LEU A 95 3.41 -2.13 2.44
N ALA A 96 4.55 -1.65 1.96
CA ALA A 96 5.12 -0.39 2.43
C ALA A 96 4.19 0.79 2.10
N LEU A 97 3.59 0.81 0.91
CA LEU A 97 2.59 1.81 0.54
C LEU A 97 1.39 1.77 1.50
N THR A 98 0.73 0.62 1.67
CA THR A 98 -0.47 0.55 2.52
C THR A 98 -0.20 0.92 3.96
N ASN A 99 0.92 0.47 4.52
CA ASN A 99 1.35 0.87 5.87
C ASN A 99 1.54 2.39 5.97
N ASN A 100 2.18 3.02 4.98
CA ASN A 100 2.40 4.47 4.99
C ASN A 100 1.10 5.26 4.84
N LEU A 101 0.14 4.79 4.04
CA LEU A 101 -1.17 5.42 3.91
C LEU A 101 -1.99 5.30 5.19
N THR A 102 -1.98 4.13 5.82
CA THR A 102 -2.63 3.92 7.13
C THR A 102 -2.03 4.84 8.18
N ALA A 103 -0.70 4.88 8.30
CA ALA A 103 -0.03 5.79 9.25
C ALA A 103 -0.33 7.27 8.96
N THR A 104 -0.45 7.66 7.68
CA THR A 104 -0.86 9.03 7.32
C THR A 104 -2.30 9.30 7.75
N ALA A 105 -3.21 8.35 7.51
CA ALA A 105 -4.62 8.51 7.86
C ALA A 105 -4.80 8.63 9.37
N GLU A 106 -4.07 7.83 10.15
CA GLU A 106 -4.02 7.90 11.61
C GLU A 106 -3.46 9.23 12.09
N PHE A 107 -2.33 9.69 11.52
CA PHE A 107 -1.74 10.99 11.86
C PHE A 107 -2.69 12.16 11.56
N VAL A 108 -3.35 12.15 10.40
CA VAL A 108 -4.33 13.18 10.02
C VAL A 108 -5.54 13.15 10.96
N ALA A 109 -6.04 11.95 11.31
CA ALA A 109 -7.13 11.81 12.26
C ALA A 109 -6.75 12.30 13.66
N HIS A 110 -5.50 12.06 14.09
CA HIS A 110 -4.95 12.55 15.35
C HIS A 110 -4.91 14.08 15.39
N VAL A 111 -4.37 14.73 14.35
CA VAL A 111 -4.23 16.19 14.29
C VAL A 111 -5.58 16.89 14.18
N LEU A 112 -6.48 16.40 13.33
CA LEU A 112 -7.75 17.09 13.05
C LEU A 112 -8.86 16.74 14.05
N GLY A 113 -8.82 15.54 14.62
CA GLY A 113 -9.85 15.03 15.50
C GLY A 113 -11.25 15.16 14.87
N PRO A 114 -12.26 15.68 15.60
CA PRO A 114 -13.63 15.84 15.10
C PRO A 114 -13.76 16.74 13.86
N ARG A 115 -12.79 17.64 13.58
CA ARG A 115 -12.84 18.55 12.42
C ARG A 115 -12.80 17.81 11.08
N LEU A 116 -12.35 16.55 11.07
CA LEU A 116 -12.34 15.71 9.88
C LEU A 116 -13.74 15.26 9.45
N ALA A 117 -14.73 15.28 10.36
CA ALA A 117 -16.00 14.58 10.17
C ALA A 117 -17.02 15.32 9.30
N ALA A 118 -16.92 16.64 9.16
CA ALA A 118 -17.88 17.46 8.43
C ALA A 118 -17.21 18.58 7.66
N ASP A 119 -17.81 18.97 6.53
CA ASP A 119 -17.38 20.14 5.77
C ASP A 119 -17.91 21.41 6.42
N THR A 120 -17.04 22.13 7.10
CA THR A 120 -17.34 23.43 7.74
C THR A 120 -16.82 24.60 6.91
N GLY A 121 -16.18 24.35 5.76
CA GLY A 121 -15.45 25.36 5.00
C GLY A 121 -14.09 25.75 5.59
N GLU A 122 -13.69 25.17 6.73
CA GLU A 122 -12.35 25.36 7.30
C GLU A 122 -11.30 24.71 6.38
N TRP A 123 -10.24 25.46 6.07
CA TRP A 123 -9.21 24.97 5.18
C TRP A 123 -8.50 23.74 5.75
N GLY A 124 -8.21 22.76 4.89
CA GLY A 124 -7.33 21.65 5.27
C GLY A 124 -7.95 20.61 6.21
N THR A 125 -9.25 20.69 6.51
CA THR A 125 -9.97 19.70 7.34
C THR A 125 -10.66 18.63 6.49
N PHE A 126 -11.87 18.90 5.99
CA PHE A 126 -12.73 17.94 5.28
C PHE A 126 -12.10 17.37 3.99
N ALA A 127 -11.13 18.07 3.40
CA ALA A 127 -10.36 17.61 2.24
C ALA A 127 -9.60 16.30 2.47
N TRP A 128 -9.45 15.84 3.72
CA TRP A 128 -8.85 14.57 4.07
C TRP A 128 -9.84 13.42 4.26
N SER A 129 -11.15 13.70 4.33
CA SER A 129 -12.19 12.70 4.61
C SER A 129 -12.15 11.53 3.62
N THR A 130 -12.06 11.82 2.31
CA THR A 130 -11.94 10.81 1.26
C THR A 130 -10.67 9.96 1.40
N PHE A 131 -9.56 10.58 1.79
CA PHE A 131 -8.29 9.87 1.98
C PHE A 131 -8.38 8.89 3.15
N VAL A 132 -8.86 9.35 4.30
CA VAL A 132 -8.99 8.52 5.51
C VAL A 132 -9.97 7.38 5.28
N CYS A 133 -11.15 7.67 4.73
CA CYS A 133 -12.17 6.66 4.44
C CYS A 133 -11.77 5.69 3.31
N GLY A 134 -10.95 6.13 2.35
CA GLY A 134 -10.48 5.29 1.25
C GLY A 134 -9.31 4.37 1.60
N THR A 135 -8.53 4.73 2.62
CA THR A 135 -7.30 4.01 3.00
C THR A 135 -7.53 2.52 3.31
N PRO A 136 -8.57 2.09 4.04
CA PRO A 136 -8.86 0.68 4.26
C PRO A 136 -9.02 -0.12 2.96
N GLY A 137 -9.59 0.47 1.91
CA GLY A 137 -9.77 -0.18 0.61
C GLY A 137 -8.45 -0.57 -0.06
N MET A 138 -7.40 0.24 0.12
CA MET A 138 -6.06 -0.02 -0.44
C MET A 138 -5.38 -1.23 0.20
N ARG A 139 -5.77 -1.61 1.42
CA ARG A 139 -5.27 -2.83 2.07
C ARG A 139 -5.81 -4.11 1.42
N ILE A 140 -6.89 -4.02 0.65
CA ILE A 140 -7.56 -5.16 0.00
C ILE A 140 -7.31 -5.17 -1.52
N ALA A 141 -7.38 -4.01 -2.17
CA ALA A 141 -7.22 -3.87 -3.61
C ALA A 141 -5.84 -4.34 -4.12
N GLY A 142 -5.80 -5.01 -5.28
CA GLY A 142 -4.56 -5.51 -5.88
C GLY A 142 -3.87 -6.65 -5.10
N GLY A 143 -4.58 -7.24 -4.13
CA GLY A 143 -4.09 -8.27 -3.21
C GLY A 143 -4.12 -7.78 -1.76
N SER A 144 -4.76 -8.55 -0.88
CA SER A 144 -4.82 -8.20 0.53
C SER A 144 -3.43 -8.20 1.17
N ASP A 145 -3.23 -7.37 2.20
CA ASP A 145 -1.95 -7.34 2.91
C ASP A 145 -1.56 -8.70 3.48
N GLU A 146 -2.53 -9.51 3.90
CA GLU A 146 -2.35 -10.89 4.38
C GLU A 146 -1.81 -11.78 3.26
N THR A 147 -2.42 -11.72 2.07
CA THR A 147 -1.96 -12.46 0.88
C THR A 147 -0.52 -12.06 0.51
N LEU A 148 -0.19 -10.76 0.60
CA LEU A 148 1.15 -10.28 0.31
C LEU A 148 2.17 -10.73 1.35
N ARG A 149 1.80 -10.76 2.64
CA ARG A 149 2.65 -11.29 3.71
C ARG A 149 2.94 -12.78 3.50
N ASN A 150 1.95 -13.56 3.05
CA ASN A 150 2.16 -14.97 2.68
C ASN A 150 3.15 -15.10 1.52
N ILE A 151 3.01 -14.29 0.46
CA ILE A 151 3.96 -14.28 -0.67
C ILE A 151 5.38 -13.97 -0.18
N VAL A 152 5.54 -13.02 0.74
CA VAL A 152 6.85 -12.70 1.32
C VAL A 152 7.36 -13.87 2.16
N GLY A 153 6.53 -14.45 3.02
CA GLY A 153 6.90 -15.62 3.83
C GLY A 153 7.38 -16.79 2.98
N GLU A 154 6.61 -17.19 1.98
CA GLU A 154 6.89 -18.36 1.15
C GLU A 154 8.05 -18.11 0.17
N ARG A 155 8.06 -16.97 -0.54
CA ARG A 155 9.00 -16.73 -1.64
C ARG A 155 10.28 -16.00 -1.24
N VAL A 156 10.28 -15.27 -0.13
CA VAL A 156 11.48 -14.57 0.38
C VAL A 156 12.09 -15.34 1.54
N LEU A 157 11.26 -15.74 2.51
CA LEU A 157 11.75 -16.36 3.75
C LEU A 157 11.78 -17.90 3.68
N GLY A 158 11.22 -18.50 2.63
CA GLY A 158 11.17 -19.96 2.47
C GLY A 158 10.27 -20.66 3.48
N LEU A 159 9.30 -19.95 4.06
CA LEU A 159 8.35 -20.52 5.01
C LEU A 159 7.42 -21.51 4.30
N PRO A 160 6.92 -22.54 5.00
CA PRO A 160 5.90 -23.44 4.46
C PRO A 160 4.66 -22.66 4.01
N LYS A 161 4.03 -23.15 2.93
CA LYS A 161 2.76 -22.61 2.45
C LYS A 161 1.69 -22.73 3.54
N GLU A 162 0.86 -21.70 3.66
CA GLU A 162 -0.26 -21.72 4.61
C GLU A 162 -1.17 -22.93 4.35
N PRO A 163 -1.66 -23.63 5.39
CA PRO A 163 -2.60 -24.74 5.23
C PRO A 163 -3.82 -24.27 4.45
N GLY A 164 -4.07 -24.90 3.32
CA GLY A 164 -5.12 -24.49 2.40
C GLY A 164 -5.71 -25.65 1.63
N ILE A 165 -6.73 -25.33 0.85
CA ILE A 165 -7.40 -26.30 -0.01
C ILE A 165 -6.40 -26.82 -1.04
N ASP A 166 -6.43 -28.13 -1.33
CA ASP A 166 -5.53 -28.76 -2.29
C ASP A 166 -5.57 -28.02 -3.65
N SER A 167 -4.43 -27.48 -4.07
CA SER A 167 -4.29 -26.72 -5.31
C SER A 167 -4.21 -27.60 -6.56
N LYS A 168 -4.20 -28.92 -6.42
CA LYS A 168 -4.16 -29.88 -7.54
C LYS A 168 -5.53 -30.44 -7.89
N SER A 169 -6.46 -30.45 -6.93
CA SER A 169 -7.81 -30.92 -7.14
C SER A 169 -8.66 -29.90 -7.91
N PRO A 170 -9.41 -30.32 -8.95
CA PRO A 170 -10.40 -29.47 -9.59
C PRO A 170 -11.43 -28.94 -8.60
N PHE A 171 -11.94 -27.72 -8.82
CA PHE A 171 -12.91 -27.08 -7.90
C PHE A 171 -14.11 -27.97 -7.56
N LYS A 172 -14.60 -28.75 -8.52
CA LYS A 172 -15.73 -29.68 -8.35
C LYS A 172 -15.45 -30.84 -7.37
N ASP A 173 -14.18 -31.16 -7.16
CA ASP A 173 -13.70 -32.29 -6.36
C ASP A 173 -13.24 -31.84 -4.96
N LEU A 174 -13.36 -30.54 -4.65
CA LEU A 174 -13.09 -30.00 -3.33
C LEU A 174 -14.18 -30.45 -2.34
N LEU A 175 -13.78 -30.76 -1.10
CA LEU A 175 -14.69 -31.07 0.00
C LEU A 175 -15.69 -29.93 0.18
N LYS A 176 -16.97 -30.24 0.01
CA LYS A 176 -18.07 -29.34 0.33
C LYS A 176 -18.42 -29.55 1.79
N GLY A 177 -18.22 -28.51 2.60
CA GLY A 177 -18.72 -28.46 3.98
C GLY A 177 -20.23 -28.31 4.01
#